data_AF-A0A6P7SUE0-F1
#
_entry.id   AF-A0A6P7SUE0-F1
#
_cell.length_a   1.000
_cell.length_b   1.000
_cell.length_c   1.000
_cell.angle_alpha   90.00
_cell.angle_beta   90.00
_cell.angle_gamma   90.00
#
_symmetry.space_group_name_H-M   'P 1'
#
loop_
_entity.id
_entity.type
_entity.pdbx_description
1 polymer ?
#
loop_
_entity_poly.entity_id
_entity_poly.type
_entity_poly.pdbx_seq_one_letter_code
_entity_poly.pdbx_strand_id
1 'polypeptide(L)'
;MDLLGSILGSMEPPPSIGDEAKKRVKEQNALLKKKQEDEKNRLEQFRAQTEKRIHAFVTDSNKQKYKWEPMDKVFRAIIHEVADVAGLTSFSFGLEEQDRYVMLWKKEFTPSDEEVLAYRRGEEWDPEKAKEIAKQKEAELQLEAESSKSKTVSNPTHNYKDKYKHLIGEEAAKDAAKQTTANKSYGFVPSENKRDSRTIEQVLADTRAKKKLKTDTGSIPDPSVVSPSSEDTAQP
;
A
#
# COMPACT_ATOMS: atom_id res chain seq x y z
N MET A 1 -4.77 44.49 -49.46
CA MET A 1 -4.07 44.75 -48.18
C MET A 1 -4.26 43.52 -47.31
N ASP A 2 -3.17 42.95 -46.80
CA ASP A 2 -3.17 41.71 -46.02
C ASP A 2 -3.42 42.02 -44.54
N LEU A 3 -4.68 41.90 -44.12
CA LEU A 3 -5.14 42.26 -42.78
C LEU A 3 -4.52 41.39 -41.69
N LEU A 4 -4.23 40.12 -42.00
CA LEU A 4 -3.58 39.20 -41.07
C LEU A 4 -2.11 39.58 -40.86
N GLY A 5 -1.42 40.05 -41.91
CA GLY A 5 -0.05 40.57 -41.80
C GLY A 5 0.03 41.83 -40.94
N SER A 6 -0.96 42.72 -41.00
CA SER A 6 -1.03 43.90 -40.14
C SER A 6 -1.32 43.58 -38.67
N ILE A 7 -2.13 42.56 -38.37
CA ILE A 7 -2.42 42.12 -36.99
C ILE A 7 -1.25 41.34 -36.40
N LEU A 8 -0.59 40.49 -37.19
CA LEU A 8 0.57 39.70 -36.74
C LEU A 8 1.79 40.59 -36.49
N GLY A 9 1.94 41.68 -37.25
CA GLY A 9 3.00 42.68 -37.04
C GLY A 9 2.74 43.66 -35.90
N SER A 10 1.49 43.77 -35.40
CA SER A 10 1.14 44.64 -34.26
C SER A 10 1.19 43.94 -32.91
N MET A 11 1.42 42.63 -32.86
CA MET A 11 1.64 41.92 -31.61
C MET A 11 3.05 42.24 -31.08
N GLU A 12 3.15 42.60 -29.80
CA GLU A 12 4.45 42.74 -29.14
C GLU A 12 5.22 41.42 -29.27
N PRO A 13 6.46 41.46 -29.82
CA PRO A 13 7.26 40.25 -29.91
C PRO A 13 7.53 39.73 -28.50
N PRO A 14 7.54 38.40 -28.30
CA PRO A 14 7.89 37.83 -27.01
C PRO A 14 9.27 38.34 -26.59
N PRO A 15 9.51 38.60 -25.29
CA PRO A 15 10.75 39.22 -24.83
C PRO A 15 11.95 38.44 -25.35
N SER A 16 12.68 39.05 -26.29
CA SER A 16 13.85 38.43 -26.91
C SER A 16 14.96 38.38 -25.87
N ILE A 17 15.29 37.18 -25.42
CA ILE A 17 16.44 36.92 -24.55
C ILE A 17 17.68 37.47 -25.27
N GLY A 18 18.33 38.49 -24.70
CA GLY A 18 19.53 39.10 -25.26
C GLY A 18 20.65 38.07 -25.47
N ASP A 19 21.57 38.32 -26.40
CA ASP A 19 22.60 37.35 -26.80
C ASP A 19 23.49 36.91 -25.62
N GLU A 20 23.69 37.79 -24.63
CA GLU A 20 24.39 37.46 -23.39
C GLU A 20 23.62 36.44 -22.52
N ALA A 21 22.29 36.59 -22.43
CA ALA A 21 21.46 35.65 -21.69
C ALA A 21 21.33 34.30 -22.41
N LYS A 22 21.33 34.27 -23.76
CA LYS A 22 21.43 33.02 -24.53
C LYS A 22 22.74 32.29 -24.27
N LYS A 23 23.86 33.02 -24.18
CA LYS A 23 25.18 32.46 -23.85
C LYS A 23 25.20 31.85 -22.45
N ARG A 24 24.67 32.56 -21.43
CA ARG A 24 24.57 32.04 -20.06
C ARG A 24 23.68 30.80 -19.96
N VAL A 25 22.55 30.76 -20.67
CA VAL A 25 21.67 29.56 -20.73
C VAL A 25 22.39 28.37 -21.37
N LYS A 26 23.16 28.60 -22.46
CA LYS A 26 23.93 27.54 -23.12
C LYS A 26 25.03 26.98 -22.21
N GLU A 27 25.74 27.85 -21.48
CA GLU A 27 26.76 27.46 -20.51
C GLU A 27 26.17 26.67 -19.33
N GLN A 28 25.03 27.12 -18.79
CA GLN A 28 24.33 26.43 -17.71
C GLN A 28 23.85 25.03 -18.16
N ASN A 29 23.29 24.93 -19.36
CA ASN A 29 22.86 23.67 -19.96
C ASN A 29 24.04 22.72 -20.21
N ALA A 30 25.19 23.24 -20.66
CA ALA A 30 26.40 22.43 -20.85
C ALA A 30 26.93 21.89 -19.51
N LEU A 31 26.91 22.71 -18.45
CA LEU A 31 27.32 22.27 -17.12
C LEU A 31 26.37 21.20 -16.55
N LEU A 32 25.07 21.35 -16.76
CA LEU A 32 24.08 20.34 -16.34
C LEU A 32 24.27 19.02 -17.09
N LYS A 33 24.48 19.07 -18.41
CA LYS A 33 24.75 17.86 -19.20
C LYS A 33 26.00 17.14 -18.75
N LYS A 34 27.08 17.88 -18.49
CA LYS A 34 28.33 17.28 -17.97
C LYS A 34 28.10 16.60 -16.62
N LYS A 35 27.38 17.23 -15.70
CA LYS A 35 27.02 16.62 -14.41
C LYS A 35 26.17 15.36 -14.58
N GLN A 36 25.20 15.37 -15.50
CA GLN A 36 24.37 14.20 -15.80
C GLN A 36 25.19 13.05 -16.40
N GLU A 37 26.13 13.35 -17.30
CA GLU A 37 27.04 12.35 -17.86
C GLU A 37 27.96 11.76 -16.78
N ASP A 38 28.51 12.60 -15.90
CA ASP A 38 29.34 12.15 -14.78
C ASP A 38 28.56 11.26 -13.80
N GLU A 39 27.31 11.63 -13.48
CA GLU A 39 26.40 10.82 -12.66
C GLU A 39 26.07 9.48 -13.34
N LYS A 40 25.75 9.50 -14.64
CA LYS A 40 25.48 8.28 -15.40
C LYS A 40 26.69 7.35 -15.43
N ASN A 41 27.87 7.90 -15.71
CA ASN A 41 29.12 7.14 -15.72
C ASN A 41 29.41 6.54 -14.33
N ARG A 42 29.14 7.28 -13.25
CA ARG A 42 29.27 6.78 -11.88
C ARG A 42 28.32 5.61 -11.61
N LEU A 43 27.07 5.70 -12.06
CA LEU A 43 26.08 4.62 -11.91
C LEU A 43 26.47 3.37 -12.71
N GLU A 44 26.94 3.53 -13.95
CA GLU A 44 27.41 2.42 -14.79
C GLU A 44 28.64 1.73 -14.19
N GLN A 45 29.60 2.50 -13.69
CA GLN A 45 30.76 1.95 -12.98
C GLN A 45 30.34 1.19 -11.73
N PHE A 46 29.40 1.73 -10.96
CA PHE A 46 28.88 1.06 -9.77
C PHE A 46 28.17 -0.26 -10.12
N ARG A 47 27.37 -0.27 -11.19
CA ARG A 47 26.72 -1.48 -11.71
C ARG A 47 27.75 -2.56 -12.06
N ALA A 48 28.77 -2.21 -12.84
CA ALA A 48 29.82 -3.15 -13.23
C ALA A 48 30.62 -3.69 -12.03
N GLN A 49 30.85 -2.86 -11.01
CA GLN A 49 31.48 -3.31 -9.76
C GLN A 49 30.57 -4.24 -8.96
N THR A 50 29.28 -3.93 -8.91
CA THR A 50 28.25 -4.71 -8.21
C THR A 50 28.10 -6.10 -8.84
N GLU A 51 28.04 -6.18 -10.17
CA GLU A 51 28.02 -7.44 -10.91
C GLU A 51 29.22 -8.32 -10.59
N LYS A 52 30.45 -7.75 -10.57
CA LYS A 52 31.66 -8.49 -10.18
C LYS A 52 31.60 -9.00 -8.73
N ARG A 53 31.14 -8.16 -7.80
CA ARG A 53 31.00 -8.54 -6.38
C ARG A 53 29.96 -9.65 -6.19
N ILE A 54 28.80 -9.53 -6.85
CA ILE A 54 27.74 -10.52 -6.80
C ILE A 54 28.21 -11.83 -7.44
N HIS A 55 28.88 -11.78 -8.59
CA HIS A 55 29.46 -12.97 -9.21
C HIS A 55 30.45 -13.68 -8.29
N ALA A 56 31.35 -12.92 -7.63
CA ALA A 56 32.27 -13.49 -6.65
C ALA A 56 31.54 -14.12 -5.46
N PHE A 57 30.46 -13.50 -4.98
CA PHE A 57 29.62 -14.04 -3.90
C PHE A 57 28.87 -15.32 -4.30
N VAL A 58 28.33 -15.38 -5.53
CA VAL A 58 27.67 -16.57 -6.05
C VAL A 58 28.66 -17.73 -6.18
N THR A 59 29.88 -17.44 -6.64
CA THR A 59 30.96 -18.43 -6.79
C THR A 59 31.44 -18.99 -5.44
N ASP A 60 31.46 -18.15 -4.39
CA ASP A 60 31.93 -18.54 -3.07
C ASP A 60 30.88 -19.34 -2.29
N SER A 61 30.98 -20.67 -2.31
CA SER A 61 30.01 -21.58 -1.65
C SER A 61 29.89 -21.40 -0.13
N ASN A 62 30.90 -20.85 0.54
CA ASN A 62 30.90 -20.75 2.01
C ASN A 62 30.01 -19.62 2.54
N LYS A 63 29.74 -18.59 1.72
CA LYS A 63 28.92 -17.45 2.13
C LYS A 63 27.47 -17.70 1.77
N GLN A 64 26.59 -17.64 2.76
CA GLN A 64 25.14 -17.82 2.59
C GLN A 64 24.42 -16.48 2.34
N LYS A 65 24.89 -15.43 3.01
CA LYS A 65 24.34 -14.08 2.97
C LYS A 65 25.43 -13.02 2.78
N TYR A 66 25.07 -11.89 2.20
CA TYR A 66 25.96 -10.76 2.00
C TYR A 66 25.26 -9.45 2.38
N LYS A 67 25.87 -8.69 3.29
CA LYS A 67 25.36 -7.39 3.75
C LYS A 67 26.14 -6.27 3.06
N TRP A 68 25.41 -5.38 2.40
CA TRP A 68 25.97 -4.16 1.80
C TRP A 68 26.02 -3.03 2.82
N GLU A 69 26.85 -2.04 2.53
CA GLU A 69 26.88 -0.78 3.27
C GLU A 69 25.58 0.02 3.04
N PRO A 70 25.16 0.84 4.01
CA PRO A 70 24.06 1.77 3.80
C PRO A 70 24.33 2.69 2.61
N MET A 71 23.33 2.86 1.75
CA MET A 71 23.49 3.68 0.55
C MET A 71 22.17 4.27 0.06
N ASP A 72 22.32 5.27 -0.80
CA ASP A 72 21.20 6.01 -1.37
C ASP A 72 20.31 5.13 -2.26
N LYS A 73 19.05 5.54 -2.41
CA LYS A 73 17.98 4.76 -3.04
C LYS A 73 18.33 4.25 -4.44
N VAL A 74 19.00 5.08 -5.24
CA VAL A 74 19.39 4.74 -6.62
C VAL A 74 20.38 3.58 -6.64
N PHE A 75 21.40 3.61 -5.78
CA PHE A 75 22.39 2.54 -5.70
C PHE A 75 21.80 1.24 -5.16
N ARG A 76 20.90 1.31 -4.16
CA ARG A 76 20.18 0.13 -3.67
C ARG A 76 19.33 -0.50 -4.77
N ALA A 77 18.65 0.30 -5.59
CA ALA A 77 17.84 -0.20 -6.69
C ALA A 77 18.68 -1.00 -7.71
N ILE A 78 19.89 -0.52 -8.03
CA ILE A 78 20.84 -1.23 -8.90
C ILE A 78 21.23 -2.58 -8.29
N ILE A 79 21.50 -2.64 -6.98
CA ILE A 79 21.83 -3.91 -6.30
C ILE A 79 20.66 -4.89 -6.41
N HIS A 80 19.43 -4.44 -6.18
CA HIS A 80 18.23 -5.28 -6.32
C HIS A 80 18.08 -5.80 -7.76
N GLU A 81 18.21 -4.94 -8.77
CA GLU A 81 18.14 -5.34 -10.19
C GLU A 81 19.19 -6.41 -10.52
N VAL A 82 20.46 -6.19 -10.15
CA VAL A 82 21.54 -7.14 -10.46
C VAL A 82 21.36 -8.45 -9.67
N ALA A 83 20.89 -8.38 -8.43
CA ALA A 83 20.61 -9.56 -7.61
C ALA A 83 19.46 -10.40 -8.20
N ASP A 84 18.40 -9.76 -8.66
CA ASP A 84 17.25 -10.41 -9.29
C ASP A 84 17.67 -11.13 -10.58
N VAL A 85 18.52 -10.49 -11.41
CA VAL A 85 19.11 -11.10 -12.61
C VAL A 85 19.99 -12.31 -12.26
N ALA A 86 20.74 -12.25 -11.16
CA ALA A 86 21.55 -13.36 -10.66
C ALA A 86 20.73 -14.46 -9.97
N GLY A 87 19.41 -14.29 -9.81
CA GLY A 87 18.53 -15.25 -9.13
C GLY A 87 18.75 -15.31 -7.61
N LEU A 88 19.25 -14.24 -7.01
CA LEU A 88 19.42 -14.09 -5.57
C LEU A 88 18.19 -13.45 -4.94
N THR A 89 17.99 -13.67 -3.64
CA THR A 89 16.94 -13.01 -2.89
C THR A 89 17.50 -11.77 -2.22
N SER A 90 16.86 -10.62 -2.45
CA SER A 90 17.36 -9.31 -2.02
C SER A 90 16.32 -8.60 -1.15
N PHE A 91 16.74 -8.08 0.01
CA PHE A 91 15.87 -7.29 0.89
C PHE A 91 16.60 -6.04 1.39
N SER A 92 15.85 -4.95 1.55
CA SER A 92 16.36 -3.70 2.12
C SER A 92 15.86 -3.52 3.56
N PHE A 93 16.76 -3.21 4.48
CA PHE A 93 16.47 -2.99 5.91
C PHE A 93 17.02 -1.63 6.36
N GLY A 94 16.49 -1.11 7.47
CA GLY A 94 16.84 0.21 8.00
C GLY A 94 15.89 1.32 7.55
N LEU A 95 16.18 2.54 8.02
CA LEU A 95 15.39 3.74 7.77
C LEU A 95 15.88 4.48 6.51
N GLU A 96 14.98 4.90 5.63
CA GLU A 96 15.27 5.44 4.28
C GLU A 96 16.33 6.55 4.26
N GLU A 97 16.29 7.47 5.23
CA GLU A 97 17.09 8.70 5.22
C GLU A 97 18.42 8.59 5.97
N GLN A 98 18.67 7.48 6.67
CA GLN A 98 19.82 7.37 7.57
C GLN A 98 20.68 6.16 7.23
N ASP A 99 20.20 4.95 7.53
CA ASP A 99 21.02 3.75 7.50
C ASP A 99 20.40 2.63 6.64
N ARG A 100 19.63 2.96 5.60
CA ARG A 100 19.03 1.91 4.76
C ARG A 100 20.08 1.14 3.97
N TYR A 101 20.20 -0.15 4.23
CA TYR A 101 21.14 -1.06 3.58
C TYR A 101 20.42 -2.22 2.89
N VAL A 102 21.14 -2.89 1.98
CA VAL A 102 20.65 -4.06 1.24
C VAL A 102 21.34 -5.31 1.74
N MET A 103 20.59 -6.40 1.92
CA MET A 103 21.13 -7.73 2.14
C MET A 103 20.71 -8.66 1.03
N LEU A 104 21.63 -9.55 0.66
CA LEU A 104 21.45 -10.57 -0.35
C LEU A 104 21.57 -11.95 0.31
N TRP A 105 20.73 -12.87 -0.14
CA TRP A 105 20.76 -14.28 0.21
C TRP A 105 20.81 -15.12 -1.05
N LYS A 106 21.50 -16.25 -0.95
CA LYS A 106 21.42 -17.30 -1.97
C LYS A 106 20.05 -17.94 -1.96
N LYS A 107 19.62 -18.44 -3.11
CA LYS A 107 18.31 -19.08 -3.30
C LYS A 107 18.06 -20.28 -2.38
N GLU A 108 19.11 -20.97 -1.95
CA GLU A 108 19.01 -22.11 -1.02
C GLU A 108 18.87 -21.67 0.44
N PHE A 109 19.27 -20.43 0.74
CA PHE A 109 19.35 -19.87 2.09
C PHE A 109 18.43 -18.64 2.21
N THR A 110 17.28 -18.66 1.54
CA THR A 110 16.31 -17.56 1.63
C THR A 110 15.82 -17.41 3.07
N PRO A 111 15.82 -16.19 3.63
CA PRO A 111 15.41 -15.96 5.01
C PRO A 111 13.93 -16.26 5.18
N SER A 112 13.55 -16.77 6.35
CA SER A 112 12.15 -16.96 6.72
C SER A 112 11.47 -15.60 6.94
N ASP A 113 10.15 -15.52 6.79
CA ASP A 113 9.38 -14.29 7.06
C ASP A 113 9.61 -13.78 8.48
N GLU A 114 9.75 -14.67 9.47
CA GLU A 114 10.05 -14.30 10.86
C GLU A 114 11.45 -13.66 10.99
N GLU A 115 12.44 -14.18 10.25
CA GLU A 115 13.81 -13.64 10.21
C GLU A 115 13.82 -12.25 9.53
N VAL A 116 13.10 -12.09 8.43
CA VAL A 116 12.95 -10.79 7.75
C VAL A 116 12.32 -9.76 8.69
N LEU A 117 11.31 -10.15 9.47
CA LEU A 117 10.67 -9.26 10.44
C LEU A 117 11.63 -8.88 11.58
N ALA A 118 12.45 -9.81 12.08
CA ALA A 118 13.48 -9.51 13.08
C ALA A 118 14.47 -8.46 12.56
N TYR A 119 14.96 -8.62 11.33
CA TYR A 119 15.84 -7.63 10.69
C TYR A 119 15.16 -6.27 10.47
N ARG A 120 13.84 -6.24 10.19
CA ARG A 120 13.08 -4.97 10.11
C ARG A 120 12.92 -4.28 11.46
N ARG A 121 12.87 -5.05 12.56
CA ARG A 121 12.88 -4.52 13.93
C ARG A 121 14.27 -4.09 14.40
N GLY A 122 15.33 -4.46 13.67
CA GLY A 122 16.71 -4.20 14.06
C GLY A 122 17.26 -5.20 15.08
N GLU A 123 16.61 -6.34 15.25
CA GLU A 123 17.07 -7.42 16.11
C GLU A 123 18.12 -8.27 15.38
N GLU A 124 19.18 -8.67 16.08
CA GLU A 124 20.19 -9.58 15.53
C GLU A 124 19.67 -11.02 15.56
N TRP A 125 19.44 -11.59 14.37
CA TRP A 125 18.97 -12.95 14.23
C TRP A 125 20.11 -13.96 14.35
N ASP A 126 20.14 -14.65 15.50
CA ASP A 126 21.00 -15.79 15.76
C ASP A 126 20.31 -17.10 15.30
N PRO A 127 20.92 -17.89 14.40
CA PRO A 127 20.29 -19.10 13.85
C PRO A 127 20.09 -20.23 14.87
N GLU A 128 20.79 -20.20 16.00
CA GLU A 128 20.62 -21.18 17.08
C GLU A 128 19.44 -20.84 17.99
N LYS A 129 19.33 -19.57 18.42
CA LYS A 129 18.16 -19.09 19.18
C LYS A 129 16.87 -19.23 18.38
N ALA A 130 16.94 -19.03 17.06
CA ALA A 130 15.82 -19.26 16.16
C ALA A 130 15.27 -20.69 16.21
N LYS A 131 16.15 -21.70 16.21
CA LYS A 131 15.75 -23.11 16.31
C LYS A 131 15.15 -23.44 17.66
N GLU A 132 15.68 -22.85 18.74
CA GLU A 132 15.14 -23.03 20.08
C GLU A 132 13.76 -22.37 20.23
N ILE A 133 13.58 -21.14 19.74
CA ILE A 133 12.30 -20.43 19.75
C ILE A 133 11.27 -21.17 18.89
N ALA A 134 11.65 -21.65 17.70
CA ALA A 134 10.76 -22.43 16.85
C ALA A 134 10.32 -23.73 17.54
N LYS A 135 11.25 -24.43 18.20
CA LYS A 135 10.95 -25.65 18.95
C LYS A 135 10.08 -25.39 20.17
N GLN A 136 10.28 -24.26 20.87
CA GLN A 136 9.45 -23.84 22.00
C GLN A 136 8.04 -23.47 21.55
N LYS A 137 7.91 -22.69 20.46
CA LYS A 137 6.62 -22.30 19.88
C LYS A 137 5.84 -23.51 19.37
N GLU A 138 6.52 -24.48 18.75
CA GLU A 138 5.90 -25.74 18.33
C GLU A 138 5.43 -26.56 19.53
N ALA A 139 6.25 -26.67 20.59
CA ALA A 139 5.87 -27.35 21.81
C ALA A 139 4.69 -26.67 22.53
N GLU A 140 4.64 -25.34 22.55
CA GLU A 140 3.53 -24.55 23.11
C GLU A 140 2.25 -24.76 22.31
N LEU A 141 2.32 -24.76 20.98
CA LEU A 141 1.16 -25.02 20.11
C LEU A 141 0.65 -26.46 20.27
N GLN A 142 1.56 -27.43 20.44
CA GLN A 142 1.18 -28.82 20.76
C GLN A 142 0.52 -28.92 22.14
N LEU A 143 1.04 -28.25 23.17
CA LEU A 143 0.43 -28.15 24.49
C LEU A 143 -0.93 -27.46 24.44
N GLU A 144 -1.09 -26.40 23.64
CA GLU A 144 -2.36 -25.70 23.48
C GLU A 144 -3.38 -26.59 22.76
N ALA A 145 -2.95 -27.33 21.72
CA ALA A 145 -3.75 -28.32 21.01
C ALA A 145 -4.14 -29.52 21.92
N GLU A 146 -3.26 -29.95 22.82
CA GLU A 146 -3.56 -31.01 23.79
C GLU A 146 -4.44 -30.49 24.94
N SER A 147 -4.25 -29.25 25.39
CA SER A 147 -5.09 -28.62 26.41
C SER A 147 -6.50 -28.31 25.90
N SER A 148 -6.64 -27.99 24.61
CA SER A 148 -7.95 -27.82 23.96
C SER A 148 -8.65 -29.15 23.70
N LYS A 149 -7.91 -30.25 23.53
CA LYS A 149 -8.47 -31.62 23.51
C LYS A 149 -8.81 -32.16 24.90
N SER A 150 -8.09 -31.75 25.95
CA SER A 150 -8.29 -32.21 27.34
C SER A 150 -9.22 -31.34 28.17
N LYS A 151 -9.71 -30.21 27.64
CA LYS A 151 -10.92 -29.56 28.14
C LYS A 151 -12.12 -30.49 27.89
N THR A 152 -12.24 -31.51 28.73
CA THR A 152 -13.51 -32.19 28.97
C THR A 152 -14.49 -31.11 29.36
N VAL A 153 -15.39 -30.78 28.43
CA VAL A 153 -16.47 -29.84 28.68
C VAL A 153 -17.27 -30.42 29.85
N SER A 154 -17.04 -29.89 31.05
CA SER A 154 -17.89 -30.18 32.21
C SER A 154 -19.20 -29.46 31.95
N ASN A 155 -20.03 -30.07 31.12
CA ASN A 155 -21.40 -29.61 30.94
C ASN A 155 -22.05 -29.70 32.32
N PRO A 156 -22.43 -28.56 32.93
CA PRO A 156 -23.11 -28.60 34.21
C PRO A 156 -24.37 -29.45 34.05
N THR A 157 -24.56 -30.42 34.97
CA THR A 157 -25.63 -31.43 34.89
C THR A 157 -27.02 -30.81 34.81
N HIS A 158 -27.17 -29.60 35.33
CA HIS A 158 -28.39 -28.80 35.20
C HIS A 158 -28.07 -27.40 34.70
N ASN A 159 -28.81 -26.97 33.68
CA ASN A 159 -28.71 -25.62 33.15
C ASN A 159 -29.40 -24.68 34.13
N TYR A 160 -28.63 -23.84 34.84
CA TYR A 160 -29.14 -22.89 35.83
C TYR A 160 -30.23 -21.95 35.27
N LYS A 161 -30.27 -21.75 33.95
CA LYS A 161 -31.31 -20.99 33.27
C LYS A 161 -32.70 -21.62 33.42
N ASP A 162 -32.79 -22.94 33.59
CA ASP A 162 -34.07 -23.63 33.80
C ASP A 162 -34.73 -23.24 35.12
N LYS A 163 -33.92 -22.87 36.13
CA LYS A 163 -34.42 -22.38 37.43
C LYS A 163 -35.26 -21.12 37.27
N TYR A 164 -34.96 -20.24 36.31
CA TYR A 164 -35.65 -18.95 36.12
C TYR A 164 -36.61 -18.93 34.93
N LYS A 165 -36.76 -20.07 34.25
CA LYS A 165 -37.63 -20.21 33.07
C LYS A 165 -39.09 -19.81 33.35
N HIS A 166 -39.58 -20.12 34.55
CA HIS A 166 -40.90 -19.73 35.03
C HIS A 166 -41.07 -18.23 35.31
N LEU A 167 -39.97 -17.51 35.54
CA LEU A 167 -39.96 -16.07 35.85
C LEU A 167 -39.79 -15.22 34.58
N ILE A 168 -38.99 -15.70 33.62
CA ILE A 168 -38.63 -14.98 32.38
C ILE A 168 -39.58 -15.33 31.23
N GLY A 169 -40.21 -16.50 31.26
CA GLY A 169 -41.07 -16.99 30.18
C GLY A 169 -40.25 -17.52 29.00
N GLU A 170 -40.58 -18.73 28.54
CA GLU A 170 -39.81 -19.40 27.48
C GLU A 170 -39.99 -18.73 26.11
N GLU A 171 -41.13 -18.09 25.88
CA GLU A 171 -41.44 -17.36 24.63
C GLU A 171 -40.73 -16.02 24.57
N ALA A 172 -40.76 -15.22 25.64
CA ALA A 172 -40.07 -13.93 25.71
C ALA A 172 -38.55 -14.08 25.53
N ALA A 173 -37.96 -15.15 26.08
CA ALA A 173 -36.54 -15.43 25.90
C ALA A 173 -36.17 -15.80 24.45
N LYS A 174 -37.03 -16.52 23.72
CA LYS A 174 -36.79 -16.91 22.32
C LYS A 174 -36.87 -15.71 21.38
N ASP A 175 -37.82 -14.80 21.61
CA ASP A 175 -37.95 -13.58 20.80
C ASP A 175 -36.81 -12.59 21.08
N ALA A 176 -36.41 -12.43 22.35
CA ALA A 176 -35.23 -11.61 22.69
C ALA A 176 -33.92 -12.17 22.13
N ALA A 177 -33.77 -13.50 22.09
CA ALA A 177 -32.58 -14.15 21.51
C ALA A 177 -32.48 -13.94 19.98
N LYS A 178 -33.61 -13.95 19.25
CA LYS A 178 -33.62 -13.57 17.83
C LYS A 178 -33.20 -12.12 17.60
N GLN A 179 -33.55 -11.22 18.52
CA GLN A 179 -33.27 -9.79 18.36
C GLN A 179 -31.82 -9.38 18.69
N THR A 180 -31.07 -10.23 19.39
CA THR A 180 -29.72 -9.91 19.91
C THR A 180 -28.58 -10.53 19.10
N THR A 181 -28.84 -11.06 17.90
CA THR A 181 -27.75 -11.52 17.02
C THR A 181 -26.88 -10.34 16.61
N ALA A 182 -25.72 -10.19 17.27
CA ALA A 182 -24.77 -9.12 16.99
C ALA A 182 -24.18 -9.26 15.57
N ASN A 183 -23.93 -8.12 14.92
CA ASN A 183 -23.31 -8.07 13.60
C ASN A 183 -21.92 -8.72 13.65
N LYS A 184 -21.71 -9.78 12.84
CA LYS A 184 -20.48 -10.58 12.80
C LYS A 184 -19.24 -9.80 12.36
N SER A 185 -19.42 -8.64 11.74
CA SER A 185 -18.34 -7.70 11.42
C SER A 185 -18.84 -6.27 11.54
N TYR A 186 -18.06 -5.42 12.21
CA TYR A 186 -18.29 -3.98 12.27
C TYR A 186 -18.40 -3.42 10.83
N GLY A 187 -19.45 -2.65 10.57
CA GLY A 187 -19.72 -2.06 9.24
C GLY A 187 -20.57 -2.90 8.28
N PHE A 188 -20.96 -4.13 8.63
CA PHE A 188 -21.90 -4.93 7.83
C PHE A 188 -23.29 -4.93 8.46
N VAL A 189 -24.25 -4.24 7.80
CA VAL A 189 -25.67 -4.24 8.19
C VAL A 189 -26.39 -5.35 7.40
N PRO A 190 -27.03 -6.33 8.07
CA PRO A 190 -27.85 -7.35 7.42
C PRO A 190 -28.93 -6.72 6.53
N SER A 191 -29.23 -7.33 5.39
CA SER A 191 -30.23 -6.83 4.43
C SER A 191 -31.61 -6.63 5.04
N GLU A 192 -31.97 -7.46 6.02
CA GLU A 192 -33.22 -7.38 6.79
C GLU A 192 -33.36 -6.06 7.56
N ASN A 193 -32.24 -5.47 7.97
CA ASN A 193 -32.20 -4.23 8.74
C ASN A 193 -31.91 -3.00 7.86
N LYS A 194 -31.78 -3.17 6.54
CA LYS A 194 -31.57 -2.06 5.61
C LYS A 194 -32.90 -1.41 5.26
N ARG A 195 -32.90 -0.07 5.10
CA ARG A 195 -34.08 0.68 4.64
C ARG A 195 -34.53 0.30 3.23
N ASP A 196 -33.62 -0.17 2.38
CA ASP A 196 -33.92 -0.61 1.02
C ASP A 196 -33.75 -2.13 0.93
N SER A 197 -34.87 -2.83 0.76
CA SER A 197 -34.94 -4.28 0.61
C SER A 197 -35.01 -4.73 -0.85
N ARG A 198 -34.97 -3.79 -1.81
CA ARG A 198 -35.03 -4.12 -3.24
C ARG A 198 -33.79 -4.87 -3.67
N THR A 199 -33.98 -5.82 -4.57
CA THR A 199 -32.85 -6.54 -5.18
C THR A 199 -32.10 -5.63 -6.14
N ILE A 200 -30.82 -5.93 -6.38
CA ILE A 200 -29.96 -5.16 -7.29
C ILE A 200 -30.60 -5.08 -8.69
N GLU A 201 -31.22 -6.17 -9.13
CA GLU A 201 -31.91 -6.24 -10.43
C GLU A 201 -33.11 -5.30 -10.52
N GLN A 202 -33.92 -5.23 -9.45
CA GLN A 202 -35.05 -4.29 -9.37
C GLN A 202 -34.57 -2.84 -9.45
N VAL A 203 -33.49 -2.51 -8.72
CA VAL A 203 -32.90 -1.16 -8.75
C VAL A 203 -32.37 -0.83 -10.15
N LEU A 204 -31.72 -1.78 -10.83
CA LEU A 204 -31.23 -1.58 -12.20
C LEU A 204 -32.38 -1.40 -13.20
N ALA A 205 -33.48 -2.14 -13.05
CA ALA A 205 -34.68 -2.01 -13.86
C ALA A 205 -35.35 -0.64 -13.65
N ASP A 206 -35.56 -0.22 -12.40
CA ASP A 206 -36.10 1.09 -12.03
C ASP A 206 -35.24 2.23 -12.60
N THR A 207 -33.92 2.08 -12.54
CA THR A 207 -32.98 3.08 -13.07
C THR A 207 -33.08 3.18 -14.60
N ARG A 208 -33.18 2.03 -15.29
CA ARG A 208 -33.38 2.00 -16.75
C ARG A 208 -34.74 2.60 -17.15
N ALA A 209 -35.80 2.27 -16.41
CA ALA A 209 -37.14 2.81 -16.66
C ALA A 209 -37.20 4.33 -16.43
N LYS A 210 -36.61 4.83 -15.33
CA LYS A 210 -36.51 6.27 -15.05
C LYS A 210 -35.69 7.03 -16.11
N LYS A 211 -34.62 6.43 -16.63
CA LYS A 211 -33.83 7.02 -17.73
C LYS A 211 -34.64 7.12 -19.03
N LYS A 212 -35.46 6.12 -19.35
CA LYS A 212 -36.37 6.15 -20.51
C LYS A 212 -37.49 7.18 -20.36
N LEU A 213 -38.06 7.32 -19.17
CA LEU A 213 -39.11 8.31 -18.94
C LEU A 213 -38.59 9.76 -19.05
N LYS A 214 -37.35 10.01 -18.59
CA LYS A 214 -36.71 11.34 -18.68
C LYS A 214 -36.48 11.83 -20.12
N THR A 215 -36.40 10.94 -21.10
CA THR A 215 -36.25 11.33 -22.51
C THR A 215 -37.58 11.71 -23.18
N ASP A 216 -38.72 11.31 -22.61
CA ASP A 216 -40.05 11.61 -23.16
C ASP A 216 -40.71 12.84 -22.52
N THR A 217 -40.23 13.31 -21.37
CA THR A 217 -40.77 14.49 -20.69
C THR A 217 -39.74 15.60 -20.52
N GLY A 218 -39.71 16.55 -21.47
CA GLY A 218 -39.42 17.95 -21.15
C GLY A 218 -37.97 18.41 -21.28
N SER A 219 -37.71 19.06 -22.42
CA SER A 219 -36.69 20.09 -22.65
C SER A 219 -36.73 21.25 -21.63
N ILE A 220 -35.57 21.94 -21.50
CA ILE A 220 -35.29 23.31 -20.97
C ILE A 220 -34.66 23.35 -19.54
N PRO A 221 -33.67 24.23 -19.22
CA PRO A 221 -32.38 24.55 -19.86
C PRO A 221 -31.19 24.46 -18.85
N ASP A 222 -29.96 24.71 -19.32
CA ASP A 222 -28.71 24.76 -18.53
C ASP A 222 -28.72 25.80 -17.39
N PRO A 223 -28.31 25.45 -16.15
CA PRO A 223 -28.00 26.41 -15.10
C PRO A 223 -26.49 26.68 -15.05
N SER A 224 -25.95 27.36 -16.05
CA SER A 224 -24.56 27.84 -16.03
C SER A 224 -24.50 29.37 -16.12
N VAL A 225 -25.16 30.07 -15.20
CA VAL A 225 -24.84 31.46 -14.88
C VAL A 225 -25.06 31.67 -13.38
N VAL A 226 -23.98 31.65 -12.60
CA VAL A 226 -23.93 32.30 -11.28
C VAL A 226 -22.62 33.05 -11.18
N SER A 227 -22.68 34.35 -11.45
CA SER A 227 -21.67 35.33 -11.06
C SER A 227 -21.71 35.56 -9.53
N PRO A 228 -20.59 35.90 -8.88
CA PRO A 228 -20.58 36.13 -7.45
C PRO A 228 -20.99 37.58 -7.15
N SER A 229 -22.06 37.76 -6.37
CA SER A 229 -22.40 39.03 -5.75
C SER A 229 -22.24 38.95 -4.23
N SER A 230 -21.39 39.87 -3.78
CA SER A 230 -21.12 40.42 -2.45
C SER A 230 -22.29 40.56 -1.46
N GLU A 231 -21.88 40.62 -0.18
CA GLU A 231 -22.54 41.23 0.98
C GLU A 231 -23.78 40.51 1.56
N ASP A 232 -23.72 40.08 2.83
CA ASP A 232 -24.12 40.96 3.92
C ASP A 232 -23.80 40.36 5.32
N THR A 233 -23.26 41.25 6.14
CA THR A 233 -23.28 41.43 7.59
C THR A 233 -24.26 40.59 8.42
N ALA A 234 -23.77 40.04 9.55
CA ALA A 234 -24.44 40.11 10.85
C ALA A 234 -23.52 39.62 11.99
N GLN A 235 -23.02 40.56 12.79
CA GLN A 235 -22.81 40.39 14.24
C GLN A 235 -24.16 40.63 14.95
N PRO A 236 -24.28 40.44 16.29
CA PRO A 236 -23.33 39.89 17.26
C PRO A 236 -23.73 38.53 17.86
#